data_AF-A0A8J4R272-F1
#
_entry.id   AF-A0A8J4R272-F1
#
_cell.length_a   1.000
_cell.length_b   1.000
_cell.length_c   1.000
_cell.angle_alpha   90.00
_cell.angle_beta   90.00
_cell.angle_gamma   90.00
#
_symmetry.space_group_name_H-M   'P 1'
#
loop_
_entity.id
_entity.type
_entity.pdbx_description
1 polymer ?
#
loop_
_entity_poly.entity_id
_entity_poly.type
_entity_poly.pdbx_seq_one_letter_code
_entity_poly.pdbx_strand_id
1 'polypeptide(L)'
;MSSGCERNFTAESCKASMTYTMEAVNNTTWEDKNISVLSSSTQEACKAACLQDCNCDAAQFKQGECKKQSLPLRFGRLLESDPNIAFIKGVDYNILEEEAILEEWAYDCFECGELGKLVGAEKVDKKQLERITKVALWCILYEPSLRPSIKKVLQMLEETMDIPDPPNRSVASSVWSKE
;
A
#
# COMPACT_ATOMS: atom_id res chain seq x y z
N MET A 1 12.11 -7.74 -22.61
CA MET A 1 10.76 -7.12 -22.55
C MET A 1 10.77 -6.24 -21.31
N SER A 2 10.54 -4.93 -21.42
CA SER A 2 10.54 -4.04 -20.24
C SER A 2 9.25 -4.28 -19.45
N SER A 3 9.37 -4.68 -18.18
CA SER A 3 8.25 -5.12 -17.33
C SER A 3 7.33 -3.99 -16.85
N GLY A 4 7.57 -2.74 -17.23
CA GLY A 4 6.77 -1.60 -16.77
C GLY A 4 6.93 -1.34 -15.27
N CYS A 5 6.04 -0.53 -14.70
CA CYS A 5 6.00 -0.25 -13.26
C CYS A 5 4.69 -0.81 -12.70
N GLU A 6 4.75 -1.35 -11.49
CA GLU A 6 3.58 -1.78 -10.73
C GLU A 6 3.25 -0.76 -9.64
N ARG A 7 1.99 -0.77 -9.17
CA ARG A 7 1.59 0.06 -8.04
C ARG A 7 2.15 -0.55 -6.75
N ASN A 8 2.46 0.29 -5.77
CA ASN A 8 2.79 -0.17 -4.41
C ASN A 8 1.54 -0.50 -3.56
N PHE A 9 0.33 -0.57 -4.15
CA PHE A 9 -0.92 -0.87 -3.44
C PHE A 9 -1.92 -1.63 -4.32
N THR A 10 -2.81 -2.41 -3.72
CA THR A 10 -3.88 -3.14 -4.44
C THR A 10 -5.23 -2.41 -4.35
N ALA A 11 -6.16 -2.73 -5.25
CA ALA A 11 -7.51 -2.15 -5.21
C ALA A 11 -8.27 -2.54 -3.93
N GLU A 12 -7.93 -3.66 -3.29
CA GLU A 12 -8.49 -4.02 -1.98
C GLU A 12 -8.10 -3.01 -0.89
N SER A 13 -6.90 -2.43 -0.95
CA SER A 13 -6.43 -1.42 0.00
C SER A 13 -7.30 -0.15 -0.01
N CYS A 14 -7.99 0.15 -1.12
CA CYS A 14 -8.90 1.30 -1.21
C CYS A 14 -10.10 1.20 -0.27
N LYS A 15 -10.46 -0.02 0.17
CA LYS A 15 -11.52 -0.26 1.16
C LYS A 15 -11.01 -0.32 2.60
N ALA A 16 -9.69 -0.40 2.80
CA ALA A 16 -9.06 -0.68 4.10
C ALA A 16 -8.57 0.58 4.85
N SER A 17 -9.17 1.74 4.59
CA SER A 17 -8.84 3.01 5.28
C SER A 17 -7.45 3.58 4.96
N MET A 18 -7.01 3.46 3.70
CA MET A 18 -5.76 4.09 3.26
C MET A 18 -6.01 5.50 2.70
N THR A 19 -5.18 6.46 3.07
CA THR A 19 -5.24 7.83 2.57
C THR A 19 -4.49 7.95 1.24
N TYR A 20 -5.14 8.53 0.24
CA TYR A 20 -4.58 8.72 -1.10
C TYR A 20 -4.35 10.19 -1.38
N THR A 21 -3.26 10.47 -2.08
CA THR A 21 -2.96 11.78 -2.67
C THR A 21 -2.91 11.66 -4.19
N MET A 22 -2.92 12.80 -4.87
CA MET A 22 -2.59 12.81 -6.29
C MET A 22 -1.51 13.86 -6.56
N GLU A 23 -0.50 13.44 -7.32
CA GLU A 23 0.58 14.29 -7.81
C GLU A 23 0.29 14.79 -9.22
N ALA A 24 0.63 16.04 -9.48
CA ALA A 24 0.41 16.67 -10.78
C ALA A 24 1.65 16.52 -11.66
N VAL A 25 1.47 16.01 -12.87
CA VAL A 25 2.49 15.88 -13.91
C VAL A 25 2.01 16.63 -15.14
N ASN A 26 2.74 17.68 -15.51
CA ASN A 26 2.38 18.54 -16.64
C ASN A 26 2.75 17.88 -17.97
N ASN A 27 2.08 18.30 -19.04
CA ASN A 27 2.44 17.99 -20.43
C ASN A 27 2.59 16.48 -20.67
N THR A 28 1.67 15.66 -20.17
CA THR A 28 1.78 14.19 -20.19
C THR A 28 0.65 13.56 -21.00
N THR A 29 1.00 12.69 -21.95
CA THR A 29 0.04 11.96 -22.78
C THR A 29 0.26 10.45 -22.68
N TRP A 30 -0.81 9.66 -22.80
CA TRP A 30 -0.80 8.19 -22.81
C TRP A 30 -1.93 7.64 -23.68
N GLU A 31 -1.95 6.32 -23.91
CA GLU A 31 -3.01 5.65 -24.65
C GLU A 31 -4.29 5.51 -23.78
N ASP A 32 -5.40 6.06 -24.27
CA ASP A 32 -6.66 6.10 -23.54
C ASP A 32 -7.55 4.89 -23.90
N LYS A 33 -7.68 3.89 -23.01
CA LYS A 33 -8.50 2.68 -23.26
C LYS A 33 -9.76 2.54 -22.40
N ASN A 34 -9.82 3.19 -21.23
CA ASN A 34 -10.93 3.04 -20.26
C ASN A 34 -11.30 4.41 -19.67
N ILE A 35 -11.79 5.31 -20.53
CA ILE A 35 -12.09 6.70 -20.17
C ILE A 35 -13.50 6.81 -19.60
N SER A 36 -13.64 7.46 -18.44
CA SER A 36 -14.89 8.16 -18.11
C SER A 36 -14.65 9.66 -18.19
N VAL A 37 -15.44 10.36 -19.01
CA VAL A 37 -15.32 11.80 -19.24
C VAL A 37 -16.30 12.52 -18.32
N LEU A 38 -15.80 13.43 -17.49
CA LEU A 38 -16.61 14.46 -16.84
C LEU A 38 -16.43 15.77 -17.59
N SER A 39 -17.47 16.20 -18.30
CA SER A 39 -17.54 17.50 -18.95
C SER A 39 -17.83 18.60 -17.91
N SER A 40 -17.06 19.69 -17.94
CA SER A 40 -17.22 20.88 -17.09
C SER A 40 -16.80 20.69 -15.62
N SER A 41 -15.57 20.22 -15.41
CA SER A 41 -14.98 20.14 -14.07
C SER A 41 -13.84 21.16 -13.89
N THR A 42 -13.56 21.56 -12.65
CA THR A 42 -12.31 22.25 -12.33
C THR A 42 -11.20 21.22 -12.10
N GLN A 43 -9.96 21.69 -12.06
CA GLN A 43 -8.81 20.85 -11.74
C GLN A 43 -8.98 20.11 -10.41
N GLU A 44 -9.47 20.82 -9.38
CA GLU A 44 -9.69 20.31 -8.03
C GLU A 44 -10.83 19.30 -8.00
N ALA A 45 -11.91 19.57 -8.73
CA ALA A 45 -13.04 18.66 -8.86
C ALA A 45 -12.63 17.35 -9.56
N CYS A 46 -11.79 17.44 -10.59
CA CYS A 46 -11.23 16.28 -11.29
C CYS A 46 -10.36 15.43 -10.34
N LYS A 47 -9.48 16.09 -9.57
CA LYS A 47 -8.65 15.44 -8.54
C LYS A 47 -9.52 14.72 -7.51
N ALA A 48 -10.51 15.40 -6.95
CA ALA A 48 -11.42 14.84 -5.95
C ALA A 48 -12.24 13.66 -6.49
N ALA A 49 -12.74 13.77 -7.73
CA ALA A 49 -13.52 12.71 -8.38
C ALA A 49 -12.71 11.42 -8.61
N CYS A 50 -11.40 11.53 -8.86
CA CYS A 50 -10.52 10.36 -8.98
C CYS A 50 -10.10 9.81 -7.62
N LEU A 51 -9.87 10.67 -6.63
CA LEU A 51 -9.56 10.24 -5.26
C LEU A 51 -10.67 9.37 -4.66
N GLN A 52 -11.93 9.75 -4.87
CA GLN A 52 -13.10 9.01 -4.37
C GLN A 52 -13.41 7.73 -5.17
N ASP A 53 -12.87 7.59 -6.37
CA ASP A 53 -13.13 6.44 -7.24
C ASP A 53 -12.01 5.41 -7.08
N CYS A 54 -12.30 4.27 -6.47
CA CYS A 54 -11.31 3.19 -6.27
C CYS A 54 -10.83 2.55 -7.58
N ASN A 55 -11.55 2.75 -8.69
CA ASN A 55 -11.13 2.26 -10.01
C ASN A 55 -10.36 3.32 -10.82
N CYS A 56 -10.21 4.53 -10.27
CA CYS A 56 -9.44 5.60 -10.89
C CYS A 56 -8.02 5.64 -10.33
N ASP A 57 -7.05 5.50 -11.23
CA ASP A 57 -5.61 5.54 -10.92
C ASP A 57 -4.94 6.81 -11.39
N ALA A 58 -5.49 7.43 -12.42
CA ALA A 58 -5.04 8.70 -12.93
C ALA A 58 -6.20 9.49 -13.52
N ALA A 59 -6.03 10.81 -13.59
CA ALA A 59 -6.96 11.68 -14.27
C ALA A 59 -6.21 12.71 -15.12
N GLN A 60 -6.63 12.89 -16.37
CA GLN A 60 -6.11 13.96 -17.24
C GLN A 60 -7.09 15.12 -17.27
N PHE A 61 -6.59 16.34 -17.07
CA PHE A 61 -7.35 17.57 -17.15
C PHE A 61 -6.86 18.43 -18.32
N LYS A 62 -7.80 18.83 -19.19
CA LYS A 62 -7.52 19.69 -20.34
C LYS A 62 -8.75 20.52 -20.69
N GLN A 63 -8.61 21.84 -20.72
CA GLN A 63 -9.64 22.79 -21.17
C GLN A 63 -11.04 22.57 -20.55
N GLY A 64 -11.10 22.20 -19.26
CA GLY A 64 -12.37 21.95 -18.54
C GLY A 64 -12.93 20.53 -18.67
N GLU A 65 -12.27 19.66 -19.43
CA GLU A 65 -12.55 18.23 -19.50
C GLU A 65 -11.66 17.45 -18.54
N CYS A 66 -12.28 16.55 -17.76
CA CYS A 66 -11.59 15.59 -16.91
C CYS A 66 -11.79 14.18 -17.45
N LYS A 67 -10.69 13.49 -17.70
CA LYS A 67 -10.65 12.10 -18.16
C LYS A 67 -10.07 11.22 -17.06
N LYS A 68 -10.92 10.46 -16.37
CA LYS A 68 -10.47 9.45 -15.41
C LYS A 68 -10.02 8.19 -16.14
N GLN A 69 -8.94 7.58 -15.67
CA GLN A 69 -8.27 6.45 -16.31
C GLN A 69 -7.83 5.42 -15.27
N SER A 70 -8.03 4.15 -15.60
CA SER A 70 -7.50 3.01 -14.84
C SER A 70 -6.15 2.56 -15.39
N LEU A 71 -5.32 1.88 -14.59
CA LEU A 71 -4.14 1.19 -15.10
C LEU A 71 -4.51 0.05 -16.06
N PRO A 72 -3.56 -0.38 -16.92
CA PRO A 72 -2.22 0.19 -17.13
C PRO A 72 -2.21 1.47 -17.95
N LEU A 73 -1.45 2.49 -17.52
CA LEU A 73 -1.15 3.67 -18.34
C LEU A 73 -0.07 3.31 -19.35
N ARG A 74 -0.45 3.07 -20.60
CA ARG A 74 0.47 2.61 -21.64
C ARG A 74 1.00 3.77 -22.46
N PHE A 75 2.29 3.68 -22.81
CA PHE A 75 2.98 4.63 -23.69
C PHE A 75 2.94 6.08 -23.17
N GLY A 76 3.01 6.24 -21.84
CA GLY A 76 3.12 7.55 -21.20
C GLY A 76 4.38 8.31 -21.64
N ARG A 77 4.23 9.57 -22.05
CA ARG A 77 5.34 10.44 -22.46
C ARG A 77 5.04 11.91 -22.20
N LEU A 78 6.11 12.70 -22.05
CA LEU A 78 6.02 14.14 -21.98
C LEU A 78 5.90 14.75 -23.39
N LEU A 79 5.00 15.70 -23.56
CA LEU A 79 4.72 16.39 -24.81
C LEU A 79 4.47 17.87 -24.53
N GLU A 80 5.51 18.70 -24.67
CA GLU A 80 5.44 20.15 -24.40
C GLU A 80 4.41 20.89 -25.28
N SER A 81 4.06 20.34 -26.44
CA SER A 81 3.08 20.93 -27.33
C SER A 81 1.63 20.78 -26.87
N ASP A 82 1.36 19.95 -25.85
CA ASP A 82 0.02 19.76 -25.29
C ASP A 82 0.00 20.13 -23.79
N PRO A 83 -0.44 21.35 -23.43
CA PRO A 83 -0.44 21.83 -22.05
C PRO A 83 -1.61 21.21 -21.25
N ASN A 84 -1.56 19.90 -21.05
CA ASN A 84 -2.46 19.18 -20.18
C ASN A 84 -1.82 18.92 -18.81
N ILE A 85 -2.65 18.56 -17.83
CA ILE A 85 -2.17 18.16 -16.50
C ILE A 85 -2.70 16.76 -16.22
N ALA A 86 -1.79 15.83 -15.97
CA ALA A 86 -2.09 14.50 -15.47
C ALA A 86 -2.01 14.51 -13.94
N PHE A 87 -2.99 13.92 -13.28
CA PHE A 87 -2.97 13.62 -11.86
C PHE A 87 -2.77 12.12 -11.69
N ILE A 88 -1.73 11.71 -10.97
CA ILE A 88 -1.43 10.30 -10.69
C ILE A 88 -1.78 10.01 -9.23
N LYS A 89 -2.61 8.99 -8.97
CA LYS A 89 -3.02 8.59 -7.62
C LYS A 89 -1.91 7.80 -6.94
N GLY A 90 -1.51 8.24 -5.76
CA GLY A 90 -0.52 7.61 -4.90
C GLY A 90 -1.05 7.45 -3.48
N VAL A 91 -0.36 6.65 -2.68
CA VAL A 91 -0.58 6.59 -1.23
C VAL A 91 0.08 7.79 -0.58
N ASP A 92 -0.62 8.44 0.35
CA ASP A 92 0.00 9.47 1.17
C ASP A 92 0.71 8.82 2.37
N TYR A 93 2.03 8.74 2.29
CA TYR A 93 2.84 8.20 3.38
C TYR A 93 2.99 9.17 4.55
N ASN A 94 2.72 10.47 4.37
CA ASN A 94 2.89 11.48 5.43
C ASN A 94 1.75 11.42 6.47
N ILE A 95 0.56 10.93 6.07
CA ILE A 95 -0.60 10.77 6.97
C ILE A 95 -0.54 9.42 7.70
N LEU A 96 0.22 8.45 7.18
CA LEU A 96 0.46 7.15 7.83
C LEU A 96 1.38 7.25 9.08
N GLU A 97 2.09 8.37 9.27
CA GLU A 97 2.90 8.59 10.48
C GLU A 97 2.04 8.93 11.71
N GLU A 98 0.84 9.51 11.53
CA GLU A 98 -0.06 9.88 12.64
C GLU A 98 -1.02 8.75 13.06
N GLU A 99 -1.28 7.78 12.18
CA GLU A 99 -1.97 6.52 12.49
C GLU A 99 -0.97 5.37 12.43
N ALA A 100 -0.30 5.08 13.56
CA ALA A 100 0.64 3.95 13.63
C ALA A 100 -0.02 2.67 13.09
N ILE A 101 0.51 2.13 11.99
CA ILE A 101 0.04 0.87 11.41
C ILE A 101 0.18 -0.19 12.50
N LEU A 102 -0.93 -0.81 12.91
CA LEU A 102 -0.99 -1.81 13.99
C LEU A 102 0.12 -2.87 13.86
N GLU A 103 0.45 -3.21 12.62
CA GLU A 103 1.51 -4.16 12.26
C GLU A 103 2.93 -3.70 12.60
N GLU A 104 3.24 -2.43 12.33
CA GLU A 104 4.56 -1.82 12.56
C GLU A 104 4.76 -1.56 14.05
N TRP A 105 3.74 -0.98 14.68
CA TRP A 105 3.73 -0.80 16.13
C TRP A 105 3.83 -2.11 16.90
N ALA A 106 3.19 -3.19 16.43
CA ALA A 106 3.31 -4.51 17.04
C ALA A 106 4.71 -5.10 16.92
N TYR A 107 5.40 -4.83 15.81
CA TYR A 107 6.77 -5.28 15.60
C TYR A 107 7.76 -4.50 16.49
N ASP A 108 7.59 -3.18 16.64
CA ASP A 108 8.39 -2.37 17.57
C ASP A 108 8.18 -2.83 19.02
N CYS A 109 6.93 -3.10 19.42
CA CYS A 109 6.63 -3.65 20.73
C CYS A 109 7.29 -5.03 20.94
N PHE A 110 7.43 -5.83 19.89
CA PHE A 110 8.14 -7.10 19.91
C PHE A 110 9.65 -6.90 20.09
N GLU A 111 10.29 -6.05 19.28
CA GLU A 111 11.73 -5.78 19.36
C GLU A 111 12.14 -5.11 20.67
N CYS A 112 11.33 -4.18 21.19
CA CYS A 112 11.57 -3.52 22.47
C CYS A 112 11.22 -4.40 23.68
N GLY A 113 10.66 -5.61 23.48
CA GLY A 113 10.22 -6.48 24.57
C GLY A 113 9.04 -5.92 25.38
N GLU A 114 8.28 -4.99 24.80
CA GLU A 114 7.18 -4.26 25.42
C GLU A 114 5.80 -4.78 24.97
N LEU A 115 5.71 -6.07 24.62
CA LEU A 115 4.48 -6.71 24.14
C LEU A 115 3.24 -6.51 25.02
N GLY A 116 3.43 -6.25 26.32
CA GLY A 116 2.33 -5.91 27.23
C GLY A 116 1.49 -4.71 26.79
N LYS A 117 2.06 -3.79 25.98
CA LYS A 117 1.34 -2.67 25.38
C LYS A 117 0.23 -3.12 24.41
N LEU A 118 0.36 -4.30 23.79
CA LEU A 118 -0.61 -4.83 22.83
C LEU A 118 -1.93 -5.30 23.46
N VAL A 119 -1.90 -5.68 24.74
CA VAL A 119 -3.06 -6.27 25.45
C VAL A 119 -3.69 -5.31 26.47
N GLY A 120 -3.19 -4.08 26.57
CA GLY A 120 -3.72 -3.06 27.45
C GLY A 120 -3.75 -3.50 28.93
N ALA A 121 -4.94 -3.58 29.51
CA ALA A 121 -5.15 -3.97 30.90
C ALA A 121 -5.40 -5.48 31.10
N GLU A 122 -5.46 -6.27 30.02
CA GLU A 122 -5.71 -7.70 30.13
C GLU A 122 -4.49 -8.46 30.68
N LYS A 123 -4.75 -9.38 31.60
CA LYS A 123 -3.72 -10.29 32.13
C LYS A 123 -3.57 -11.48 31.20
N VAL A 124 -2.55 -11.43 30.35
CA VAL A 124 -2.15 -12.53 29.48
C VAL A 124 -0.78 -13.07 29.93
N ASP A 125 -0.57 -14.37 29.81
CA ASP A 125 0.74 -14.97 30.05
C ASP A 125 1.77 -14.43 29.05
N LYS A 126 2.91 -13.95 29.54
CA LYS A 126 3.93 -13.30 28.69
C LYS A 126 4.48 -14.22 27.61
N LYS A 127 4.65 -15.52 27.91
CA LYS A 127 5.18 -16.49 26.94
C LYS A 127 4.15 -16.78 25.86
N GLN A 128 2.88 -16.93 26.25
CA GLN A 128 1.79 -17.09 25.28
C GLN A 128 1.65 -15.85 24.39
N LEU A 129 1.73 -14.65 24.96
CA LEU A 129 1.67 -13.39 24.21
C LEU A 129 2.83 -13.28 23.21
N GLU A 130 4.05 -13.55 23.64
CA GLU A 130 5.23 -13.57 22.75
C GLU A 130 5.05 -14.57 21.62
N ARG A 131 4.61 -15.79 21.94
CA ARG A 131 4.39 -16.86 20.98
C ARG A 131 3.37 -16.49 19.92
N ILE A 132 2.20 -16.01 20.34
CA ILE A 132 1.12 -15.57 19.43
C ILE A 132 1.59 -14.40 18.57
N THR A 133 2.34 -13.46 19.15
CA THR A 133 2.87 -12.31 18.41
C THR A 133 3.86 -12.77 17.32
N LYS A 134 4.78 -13.68 17.63
CA LYS A 134 5.68 -14.26 16.62
C LYS A 134 4.91 -14.97 15.49
N VAL A 135 3.89 -15.76 15.83
CA VAL A 135 3.03 -16.42 14.81
C VAL A 135 2.36 -15.38 13.91
N ALA A 136 1.77 -14.33 14.50
CA ALA A 136 1.11 -13.27 13.76
C ALA A 136 2.08 -12.56 12.81
N LEU A 137 3.25 -12.15 13.30
CA LEU A 137 4.31 -11.50 12.52
C LEU A 137 4.79 -12.37 11.35
N TRP A 138 4.90 -13.69 11.52
CA TRP A 138 5.22 -14.63 10.43
C TRP A 138 4.10 -14.73 9.38
N CYS A 139 2.83 -14.65 9.80
CA CYS A 139 1.68 -14.81 8.89
C CYS A 139 1.43 -13.58 8.01
N ILE A 140 1.79 -12.40 8.50
CA ILE A 140 1.55 -11.11 7.84
C ILE A 140 2.74 -10.63 6.99
N LEU A 141 3.85 -11.38 6.95
CA LEU A 141 5.02 -11.03 6.14
C LEU A 141 4.66 -10.66 4.71
N TYR A 142 5.22 -9.56 4.21
CA TYR A 142 4.95 -9.07 2.86
C TYR A 142 5.20 -10.15 1.80
N GLU A 143 6.37 -10.80 1.86
CA GLU A 143 6.78 -11.87 0.94
C GLU A 143 5.99 -13.17 1.20
N PRO A 144 5.09 -13.59 0.28
CA PRO A 144 4.22 -14.74 0.51
C PRO A 144 4.98 -16.06 0.66
N SER A 145 6.14 -16.19 0.01
CA SER A 145 6.96 -17.41 0.08
C SER A 145 7.60 -17.65 1.45
N LEU A 146 7.74 -16.60 2.27
CA LEU A 146 8.25 -16.71 3.64
C LEU A 146 7.16 -17.05 4.67
N ARG A 147 5.88 -16.91 4.31
CA ARG A 147 4.78 -17.21 5.22
C ARG A 147 4.71 -18.71 5.51
N PRO A 148 4.52 -19.11 6.78
CA PRO A 148 4.36 -20.52 7.12
C PRO A 148 3.06 -21.08 6.53
N SER A 149 3.06 -22.38 6.20
CA SER A 149 1.82 -23.08 5.86
C SER A 149 0.93 -23.17 7.10
N ILE A 150 -0.39 -23.29 6.88
CA ILE A 150 -1.35 -23.41 8.00
C ILE A 150 -1.01 -24.59 8.93
N LYS A 151 -0.50 -25.69 8.39
CA LYS A 151 -0.02 -26.84 9.17
C LYS A 151 1.13 -26.44 10.12
N LYS A 152 2.08 -25.64 9.63
CA LYS A 152 3.20 -25.15 10.42
C LYS A 152 2.73 -24.13 11.46
N VAL A 153 1.77 -23.26 11.13
CA VAL A 153 1.14 -22.34 12.08
C VAL A 153 0.47 -23.11 13.23
N LEU A 154 -0.23 -24.20 12.95
CA LEU A 154 -0.82 -25.04 14.00
C LEU A 154 0.25 -25.64 14.92
N GLN A 155 1.33 -26.17 14.36
CA GLN A 155 2.47 -26.69 15.15
C GLN A 155 3.09 -25.60 16.03
N MET A 156 3.21 -24.38 15.48
CA MET A 156 3.66 -23.20 16.22
C MET A 156 2.68 -22.83 17.34
N LEU A 157 1.36 -22.98 17.18
CA LEU A 157 0.39 -22.66 18.23
C LEU A 157 0.30 -23.76 19.31
N GLU A 158 0.41 -25.03 18.93
CA GLU A 158 0.31 -26.20 19.81
C GLU A 158 1.55 -26.45 20.68
N GLU A 159 2.53 -25.53 20.68
CA GLU A 159 3.78 -25.67 21.44
C GLU A 159 4.66 -26.86 21.06
N THR A 160 4.45 -27.41 19.85
CA THR A 160 5.20 -28.59 19.36
C THR A 160 6.51 -28.24 18.67
N MET A 161 6.78 -26.96 18.42
CA MET A 161 8.02 -26.48 17.84
C MET A 161 8.40 -25.10 18.36
N ASP A 162 9.69 -24.77 18.37
CA ASP A 162 10.14 -23.40 18.63
C ASP A 162 9.90 -22.50 17.42
N ILE A 163 9.61 -21.24 17.70
CA ILE A 163 9.33 -20.22 16.67
C ILE A 163 10.55 -19.31 16.56
N PRO A 164 11.24 -19.29 15.41
CA PRO A 164 12.32 -18.33 15.20
C PRO A 164 11.76 -16.91 15.18
N ASP A 165 12.59 -15.93 15.52
CA ASP A 165 12.20 -14.53 15.44
C ASP A 165 11.88 -14.18 13.98
N PRO A 166 10.77 -13.46 13.73
CA PRO A 166 10.38 -13.05 12.39
C PRO A 166 11.42 -12.06 11.81
N PRO A 167 11.68 -12.09 10.50
CA PRO A 167 12.63 -11.18 9.88
C PRO A 167 12.16 -9.72 10.01
N ASN A 168 13.11 -8.81 10.28
CA ASN A 168 12.84 -7.38 10.31
C ASN A 168 12.43 -6.90 8.90
N ARG A 169 11.31 -6.18 8.81
CA ARG A 169 10.77 -5.65 7.56
C ARG A 169 11.71 -4.68 6.83
N SER A 170 12.60 -4.00 7.55
CA SER A 170 13.59 -3.08 6.96
C SER A 170 14.58 -3.78 6.02
N VAL A 171 14.78 -5.10 6.15
CA VAL A 171 15.65 -5.86 5.24
C VAL A 171 14.97 -6.05 3.87
N ALA A 172 13.63 -6.10 3.84
CA ALA A 172 12.89 -6.26 2.61
C ALA A 172 13.09 -5.04 1.67
N SER A 173 13.13 -3.80 2.18
CA SER A 173 13.37 -2.63 1.32
C SER A 173 14.78 -2.60 0.71
N SER A 174 15.76 -3.26 1.33
CA SER A 174 17.13 -3.34 0.83
C SER A 174 17.36 -4.42 -0.25
N VAL A 175 16.41 -5.34 -0.43
CA VAL A 175 16.46 -6.37 -1.48
C VAL A 175 15.90 -5.85 -2.82
N TRP A 176 14.93 -4.94 -2.81
CA TRP A 176 14.39 -4.33 -4.05
C TRP A 176 15.17 -3.11 -4.57
N SER A 177 16.32 -2.77 -3.97
CA SER A 177 17.21 -1.70 -4.47
C SER A 177 18.35 -2.20 -5.37
N LYS A 178 18.42 -3.51 -5.66
CA LYS A 178 19.37 -4.07 -6.62
C LYS A 178 18.71 -5.17 -7.42
N GLU A 179 18.10 -4.79 -8.53
CA GLU A 179 18.13 -5.51 -9.82
C GLU A 179 17.71 -4.58 -10.96
#